data_AF-A0A316L1M8-F1
#
_entry.id   AF-A0A316L1M8-F1
#
_cell.length_a   1.000
_cell.length_b   1.000
_cell.length_c   1.000
_cell.angle_alpha   90.00
_cell.angle_beta   90.00
_cell.angle_gamma   90.00
#
_symmetry.space_group_name_H-M   'P 1'
#
loop_
_entity.id
_entity.type
_entity.pdbx_description
1 polymer ?
#
loop_
_entity_poly.entity_id
_entity_poly.type
_entity_poly.pdbx_seq_one_letter_code
_entity_poly.pdbx_strand_id
1 'polypeptide(L)'
;MNDVTKNSTDHIQELLIRMDRNNNIIQRLSKKLNSYTCEPNNSSCFEKLYDLKHSFKVFTSQQKQIMELLKQKKGFAKSLQKDIQLHLDRFKQLEQEMAAYILDTNQYS
;
A
#
# COMPACT_ATOMS: atom_id res chain seq x y z
N MET A 1 11.90 34.58 -4.04
CA MET A 1 11.78 33.29 -4.76
C MET A 1 11.99 32.06 -3.84
N ASN A 2 11.76 32.16 -2.52
CA ASN A 2 12.07 31.06 -1.57
C ASN A 2 10.81 30.31 -1.06
N ASP A 3 9.61 30.83 -1.33
CA ASP A 3 8.35 30.27 -0.83
C ASP A 3 7.90 29.01 -1.58
N VAL A 4 8.11 28.98 -2.91
CA VAL A 4 7.62 27.90 -3.78
C VAL A 4 8.35 26.58 -3.56
N THR A 5 9.66 26.65 -3.27
CA THR A 5 10.51 25.49 -3.00
C THR A 5 10.28 24.92 -1.59
N LYS A 6 9.96 25.76 -0.61
CA LYS A 6 9.65 25.35 0.76
C LYS A 6 8.34 24.55 0.81
N ASN A 7 7.27 25.09 0.21
CA ASN A 7 5.95 24.43 0.16
C ASN A 7 6.00 23.06 -0.54
N SER A 8 6.81 22.93 -1.60
CA SER A 8 6.95 21.66 -2.33
C SER A 8 7.68 20.59 -1.50
N THR A 9 8.65 21.01 -0.67
CA THR A 9 9.43 20.10 0.17
C THR A 9 8.60 19.58 1.34
N ASP A 10 7.84 20.48 1.99
CA ASP A 10 6.97 20.15 3.12
C ASP A 10 5.86 19.17 2.69
N HIS A 11 5.27 19.36 1.50
CA HIS A 11 4.26 18.46 0.98
C HIS A 11 4.80 17.06 0.65
N ILE A 12 6.01 16.96 0.08
CA ILE A 12 6.64 15.65 -0.15
C ILE A 12 6.90 14.96 1.20
N GLN A 13 7.40 15.68 2.20
CA GLN A 13 7.63 15.11 3.52
C GLN A 13 6.34 14.57 4.15
N GLU A 14 5.22 15.28 4.01
CA GLU A 14 3.90 14.80 4.43
C GLU A 14 3.49 13.50 3.71
N LEU A 15 3.67 13.43 2.39
CA LEU A 15 3.37 12.23 1.60
C LEU A 15 4.24 11.04 2.04
N LEU A 16 5.51 11.26 2.37
CA LEU A 16 6.42 10.22 2.87
C LEU A 16 5.98 9.70 4.24
N ILE A 17 5.58 10.59 5.15
CA ILE A 17 5.06 10.19 6.47
C ILE A 17 3.80 9.33 6.30
N ARG A 18 2.90 9.69 5.37
CA ARG A 18 1.71 8.89 5.06
C ARG A 18 2.08 7.52 4.51
N MET A 19 3.05 7.46 3.59
CA MET A 19 3.49 6.21 2.99
C MET A 19 4.13 5.26 4.02
N ASP A 20 4.89 5.78 4.98
CA ASP A 20 5.46 5.00 6.08
C ASP A 20 4.37 4.45 7.02
N ARG A 21 3.39 5.27 7.38
CA ARG A 21 2.22 4.82 8.17
C ARG A 21 1.46 3.70 7.45
N ASN A 22 1.20 3.87 6.15
CA ASN A 22 0.50 2.88 5.34
C ASN A 22 1.29 1.56 5.25
N ASN A 23 2.62 1.61 5.20
CA ASN A 23 3.47 0.41 5.24
C ASN A 23 3.23 -0.43 6.50
N ASN A 24 3.16 0.23 7.66
CA ASN A 24 2.91 -0.46 8.93
C ASN A 24 1.54 -1.14 8.94
N ILE A 25 0.52 -0.51 8.34
CA ILE A 25 -0.81 -1.09 8.19
C ILE A 25 -0.75 -2.30 7.25
N ILE A 26 -0.13 -2.15 6.07
CA ILE A 26 0.02 -3.22 5.08
C ILE A 26 0.74 -4.44 5.65
N GLN A 27 1.79 -4.25 6.45
CA GLN A 27 2.47 -5.35 7.13
C GLN A 27 1.56 -6.08 8.11
N ARG A 28 0.71 -5.36 8.84
CA ARG A 28 -0.28 -5.96 9.76
C ARG A 28 -1.36 -6.71 8.98
N LEU A 29 -1.88 -6.13 7.90
CA LEU A 29 -2.88 -6.78 7.05
C LEU A 29 -2.31 -8.03 6.38
N SER A 30 -1.08 -7.98 5.88
CA SER A 30 -0.39 -9.14 5.30
C SER A 30 -0.21 -10.27 6.33
N LYS A 31 0.14 -9.95 7.59
CA LYS A 31 0.19 -10.95 8.67
C LYS A 31 -1.18 -11.57 8.93
N LYS A 32 -2.24 -10.75 8.99
CA LYS A 32 -3.62 -11.22 9.18
C LYS A 32 -4.09 -12.09 8.01
N LEU A 33 -3.78 -11.72 6.77
CA LEU A 33 -4.13 -12.51 5.59
C LEU A 33 -3.50 -13.92 5.61
N ASN A 34 -2.37 -14.08 6.31
CA ASN A 34 -1.68 -15.35 6.47
C ASN A 34 -2.03 -16.09 7.77
N SER A 35 -2.98 -15.59 8.59
CA SER A 35 -3.42 -16.31 9.78
C SER A 35 -4.55 -17.30 9.46
N TYR A 36 -4.70 -18.31 10.32
CA TYR A 36 -5.73 -19.35 10.21
C TYR A 36 -7.16 -18.77 10.17
N THR A 37 -7.40 -17.61 10.80
CA THR A 37 -8.70 -16.91 10.76
C THR A 37 -9.07 -16.36 9.39
N CYS A 38 -8.14 -16.40 8.43
CA CYS A 38 -8.32 -15.91 7.07
C CYS A 38 -8.15 -17.06 6.07
N GLU A 39 -8.30 -18.31 6.51
CA GLU A 39 -8.30 -19.46 5.59
C GLU A 39 -9.53 -19.43 4.68
N PRO A 40 -9.35 -19.73 3.39
CA PRO A 40 -10.45 -19.72 2.44
C PRO A 40 -11.35 -20.93 2.67
N ASN A 41 -12.65 -20.70 2.80
CA ASN A 41 -13.65 -21.76 3.03
C ASN A 41 -14.31 -22.27 1.74
N ASN A 42 -14.03 -21.64 0.59
CA ASN A 42 -14.55 -22.01 -0.72
C ASN A 42 -13.57 -21.60 -1.84
N SER A 43 -13.82 -22.09 -3.06
CA SER A 43 -12.96 -21.82 -4.23
C SER A 43 -12.81 -20.33 -4.53
N SER A 44 -13.88 -19.54 -4.42
CA SER A 44 -13.81 -18.10 -4.66
C SER A 44 -12.93 -17.39 -3.62
N CYS A 45 -13.02 -17.78 -2.35
CA CYS A 45 -12.15 -17.24 -1.30
C CYS A 45 -10.69 -17.63 -1.54
N PHE A 46 -10.42 -18.83 -2.04
CA PHE A 46 -9.06 -19.25 -2.36
C PHE A 46 -8.43 -18.38 -3.44
N GLU A 47 -9.18 -18.10 -4.52
CA GLU A 47 -8.74 -17.20 -5.59
C GLU A 47 -8.50 -15.78 -5.06
N LYS A 48 -9.46 -15.22 -4.30
CA LYS A 48 -9.34 -13.89 -3.68
C LYS A 48 -8.12 -13.79 -2.75
N LEU A 49 -7.86 -14.83 -1.97
CA LEU A 49 -6.68 -14.91 -1.09
C LEU A 49 -5.40 -14.87 -1.90
N TYR A 50 -5.33 -15.64 -3.00
CA TYR A 50 -4.17 -15.67 -3.87
C TYR A 50 -3.90 -14.30 -4.51
N ASP A 51 -4.93 -13.66 -5.06
CA ASP A 51 -4.85 -12.34 -5.69
C ASP A 51 -4.44 -11.26 -4.70
N LEU A 52 -4.98 -11.31 -3.47
CA LEU A 52 -4.56 -10.41 -2.39
C LEU A 52 -3.08 -10.61 -2.07
N LYS A 53 -2.62 -11.84 -1.84
CA LYS A 53 -1.19 -12.13 -1.55
C LYS A 53 -0.27 -11.60 -2.66
N HIS A 54 -0.66 -11.80 -3.91
CA HIS A 54 0.06 -11.25 -5.05
C HIS A 54 0.10 -9.72 -5.00
N SER A 55 -1.05 -9.08 -4.78
CA SER A 55 -1.18 -7.62 -4.71
C SER A 55 -0.37 -7.00 -3.57
N PHE A 56 -0.34 -7.64 -2.38
CA PHE A 56 0.51 -7.23 -1.25
C PHE A 56 2.01 -7.29 -1.60
N LYS A 57 2.43 -8.31 -2.36
CA LYS A 57 3.82 -8.45 -2.81
C LYS A 57 4.18 -7.35 -3.81
N VAL A 58 3.34 -7.12 -4.81
CA VAL A 58 3.52 -6.06 -5.82
C VAL A 58 3.60 -4.69 -5.15
N PHE A 59 2.67 -4.38 -4.25
CA PHE A 59 2.65 -3.12 -3.51
C PHE A 59 3.95 -2.90 -2.74
N THR A 60 4.44 -3.92 -2.03
CA THR A 60 5.69 -3.84 -1.27
C THR A 60 6.89 -3.58 -2.18
N SER A 61 6.94 -4.24 -3.35
CA SER A 61 7.98 -4.02 -4.36
C SER A 61 7.94 -2.60 -4.93
N GLN A 62 6.76 -2.07 -5.26
CA GLN A 62 6.58 -0.70 -5.75
C GLN A 62 7.01 0.32 -4.70
N GLN A 63 6.62 0.13 -3.43
CA GLN A 63 7.04 1.00 -2.34
C GLN A 63 8.57 1.05 -2.19
N LYS A 64 9.23 -0.11 -2.28
CA LYS A 64 10.69 -0.19 -2.24
C LYS A 64 11.34 0.61 -3.37
N GLN A 65 10.82 0.50 -4.60
CA GLN A 65 11.31 1.27 -5.75
C GLN A 65 11.15 2.78 -5.54
N ILE A 66 9.99 3.24 -5.06
CA ILE A 66 9.75 4.66 -4.75
C ILE A 66 10.76 5.15 -3.71
N MET A 67 11.00 4.37 -2.65
CA MET A 67 11.98 4.70 -1.60
C MET A 67 13.42 4.75 -2.12
N GLU A 68 13.80 3.87 -3.05
CA GLU A 68 15.12 3.89 -3.68
C GLU A 68 15.31 5.13 -4.56
N LEU A 69 14.30 5.51 -5.34
CA LEU A 69 14.32 6.73 -6.16
C LEU A 69 14.45 8.00 -5.32
N LEU A 70 13.78 8.05 -4.16
CA LEU A 70 13.90 9.14 -3.18
C LEU A 70 15.32 9.26 -2.62
N LYS A 71 15.92 8.14 -2.21
CA LYS A 71 17.28 8.10 -1.65
C LYS A 71 18.34 8.58 -2.64
N GLN A 72 18.15 8.32 -3.92
CA GLN A 72 19.09 8.73 -4.96
C GLN A 72 19.06 10.24 -5.26
N LYS A 73 18.25 11.05 -4.57
CA LYS A 73 18.04 12.50 -4.81
C LYS A 73 17.67 12.87 -6.26
N LYS A 74 17.42 11.88 -7.14
CA LYS A 74 16.78 12.04 -8.45
C LYS A 74 15.30 12.41 -8.33
N GLY A 75 14.77 12.40 -7.10
CA GLY A 75 13.35 12.43 -6.77
C GLY A 75 12.76 13.77 -6.34
N PHE A 76 13.15 14.88 -6.97
CA PHE A 76 12.43 16.16 -6.82
C PHE A 76 11.55 16.49 -8.05
N ALA A 77 11.39 15.53 -8.96
CA ALA A 77 10.58 15.68 -10.15
C ALA A 77 9.09 15.43 -9.86
N LYS A 78 8.20 16.19 -10.53
CA LYS A 78 6.74 16.04 -10.48
C LYS A 78 6.26 14.59 -10.73
N SER A 79 7.04 13.76 -11.42
CA SER A 79 6.74 12.35 -11.65
C SER A 79 6.70 11.56 -10.34
N LEU A 80 7.66 11.75 -9.45
CA LEU A 80 7.73 10.99 -8.20
C LEU A 80 6.57 11.33 -7.24
N GLN A 81 6.12 12.58 -7.23
CA GLN A 81 4.94 12.97 -6.48
C GLN A 81 3.69 12.24 -6.98
N LYS A 82 3.53 12.10 -8.31
CA LYS A 82 2.44 11.31 -8.91
C LYS A 82 2.55 9.84 -8.54
N ASP A 83 3.75 9.27 -8.57
CA ASP A 83 3.99 7.87 -8.22
C ASP A 83 3.65 7.60 -6.74
N ILE A 84 4.04 8.51 -5.84
CA ILE A 84 3.66 8.42 -4.42
C ILE A 84 2.15 8.52 -4.25
N GLN A 85 1.49 9.45 -4.93
CA GLN A 85 0.02 9.59 -4.84
C GLN A 85 -0.69 8.34 -5.35
N LEU A 86 -0.28 7.81 -6.50
CA LEU A 86 -0.82 6.56 -7.04
C LEU A 86 -0.63 5.38 -6.07
N HIS A 87 0.53 5.32 -5.42
CA HIS A 87 0.82 4.31 -4.40
C HIS A 87 -0.07 4.45 -3.17
N LEU A 88 -0.36 5.68 -2.73
CA LEU A 88 -1.32 5.94 -1.64
C LEU A 88 -2.76 5.57 -2.01
N ASP A 89 -3.16 5.73 -3.27
CA ASP A 89 -4.49 5.33 -3.72
C ASP A 89 -4.59 3.80 -3.89
N ARG A 90 -3.52 3.14 -4.35
CA ARG A 90 -3.44 1.67 -4.35
C ARG A 90 -3.51 1.07 -2.95
N PHE A 91 -2.98 1.76 -1.94
CA PHE A 91 -3.14 1.35 -0.55
C PHE A 91 -4.62 1.30 -0.13
N LYS A 92 -5.40 2.34 -0.44
CA LYS A 92 -6.84 2.38 -0.10
C LYS A 92 -7.59 1.24 -0.79
N GLN A 93 -7.25 0.95 -2.04
CA GLN A 93 -7.85 -0.15 -2.78
C GLN A 93 -7.52 -1.50 -2.13
N LEU A 94 -6.26 -1.74 -1.77
CA LEU A 94 -5.84 -2.96 -1.06
C LEU A 94 -6.53 -3.13 0.30
N GLU A 95 -6.73 -2.03 1.03
CA GLU A 95 -7.46 -2.03 2.30
C GLU A 95 -8.93 -2.44 2.10
N GLN A 96 -9.58 -1.92 1.06
CA GLN A 96 -10.94 -2.29 0.69
C GLN A 96 -11.05 -3.76 0.23
N GLU A 97 -10.12 -4.22 -0.62
CA GLU A 97 -10.04 -5.61 -1.07
C GLU A 97 -9.88 -6.57 0.12
N MET A 98 -9.01 -6.21 1.09
CA MET A 98 -8.82 -6.99 2.31
C MET A 98 -10.09 -7.00 3.19
N ALA A 99 -10.77 -5.86 3.34
CA ALA A 99 -12.01 -5.78 4.12
C ALA A 99 -13.11 -6.64 3.49
N ALA A 100 -13.27 -6.60 2.16
CA ALA A 100 -14.20 -7.44 1.43
C ALA A 100 -13.89 -8.92 1.64
N TYR A 101 -12.62 -9.32 1.51
CA TYR A 101 -12.21 -10.70 1.77
C TYR A 101 -12.54 -11.16 3.19
N ILE A 102 -12.25 -10.34 4.21
CA ILE A 102 -12.58 -10.67 5.61
C ILE A 102 -14.09 -10.88 5.78
N LEU A 103 -14.92 -10.04 5.16
CA LEU A 103 -16.37 -10.18 5.23
C LEU A 103 -16.84 -11.48 4.57
N ASP A 104 -16.28 -11.82 3.40
CA ASP A 104 -16.61 -13.05 2.69
C ASP A 104 -16.17 -14.31 3.46
N THR A 105 -15.01 -14.27 4.14
CA THR A 105 -14.55 -15.40 4.96
C THR A 105 -15.31 -15.51 6.29
N ASN A 106 -15.72 -14.39 6.88
CA ASN A 106 -16.46 -14.37 8.15
C ASN A 106 -17.95 -14.69 8.00
N GLN A 107 -18.52 -14.64 6.79
CA GLN A 107 -19.93 -15.00 6.56
C GLN A 107 -20.27 -16.46 6.93
N TYR A 108 -19.25 -17.31 7.13
CA TYR A 108 -19.40 -18.72 7.47
C TYR A 108 -18.64 -19.14 8.75
N SER A 109 -18.21 -18.17 9.57
CA SER A 109 -17.60 -18.41 10.89
C SER A 109 -18.64 -18.48 12.01
#